data_AF-A0A3B0G040-F1
#
_entry.id   AF-A0A3B0G040-F1
#
_cell.length_a   1.000
_cell.length_b   1.000
_cell.length_c   1.000
_cell.angle_alpha   90.00
_cell.angle_beta   90.00
_cell.angle_gamma   90.00
#
_symmetry.space_group_name_H-M   'P 1'
#
loop_
_entity.id
_entity.type
_entity.pdbx_description
1 polymer ?
#
loop_
_entity_poly.entity_id
_entity_poly.type
_entity_poly.pdbx_seq_one_letter_code
_entity_poly.pdbx_strand_id
1 'polypeptide(L)'
;MFLALALPNLVLIAVFTYRPLVSNIYYSTLDWTLGSPSATVVGINNYVTFFTSDDASKVLGTTAIFTVVTVGGSMILGLLIALALNAKVRGTTFARSAVFAPYVLSGVGVGLVWLFIFDPGYGVLAWLLRGIGQQSPQWINDPQLSLVMVILVYVWKNLGYCAVVYLAGLQSLPQDVMEAASLDGANGFRRFITMSLPLLSPTTFFLLITSLLSSLQAFDLIRIMTPLGTGTSTLIYEAYLQAFGAFNRAGYSAAISVILFAILLVITVFQLRFVERKVHYS
;
A
#
# COMPACT_ATOMS: atom_id res chain seq x y z
N MET A 1 34.48 15.24 13.75
CA MET A 1 34.13 13.97 14.43
C MET A 1 32.78 13.41 13.95
N PHE A 2 31.66 14.14 14.07
CA PHE A 2 30.33 13.70 13.59
C PHE A 2 30.29 13.28 12.11
N LEU A 3 30.84 14.09 11.20
CA LEU A 3 30.89 13.76 9.77
C LEU A 3 31.71 12.50 9.47
N ALA A 4 32.80 12.25 10.21
CA ALA A 4 33.62 11.05 10.03
C ALA A 4 32.88 9.78 10.49
N LEU A 5 32.04 9.88 11.52
CA LEU A 5 31.18 8.79 11.97
C LEU A 5 29.97 8.55 11.03
N ALA A 6 29.45 9.61 10.42
CA ALA A 6 28.37 9.50 9.44
C ALA A 6 28.84 9.06 8.04
N LEU A 7 30.12 9.27 7.71
CA LEU A 7 30.69 9.04 6.38
C LEU A 7 30.39 7.63 5.82
N PRO A 8 30.58 6.52 6.57
CA PRO A 8 30.33 5.18 6.04
C PRO A 8 28.86 5.00 5.63
N ASN A 9 27.92 5.51 6.44
CA ASN A 9 26.49 5.45 6.13
C ASN A 9 26.13 6.30 4.92
N LEU A 10 26.66 7.54 4.83
CA LEU A 10 26.42 8.42 3.69
C LEU A 10 26.95 7.83 2.38
N VAL A 11 28.13 7.17 2.42
CA VAL A 11 28.70 6.48 1.26
C VAL A 11 27.81 5.32 0.84
N LEU A 12 27.32 4.50 1.78
CA LEU A 12 26.41 3.39 1.47
C LEU A 12 25.11 3.89 0.83
N ILE A 13 24.50 4.94 1.38
CA ILE A 13 23.27 5.55 0.81
C ILE A 13 23.56 6.11 -0.60
N ALA A 14 24.69 6.79 -0.79
CA ALA A 14 25.06 7.33 -2.10
C ALA A 14 25.24 6.23 -3.15
N VAL A 15 25.94 5.15 -2.80
CA VAL A 15 26.29 4.06 -3.73
C VAL A 15 25.11 3.13 -4.00
N PHE A 16 24.31 2.79 -2.99
CA PHE A 16 23.27 1.77 -3.10
C PHE A 16 21.85 2.33 -3.23
N THR A 17 21.64 3.62 -2.96
CA THR A 17 20.31 4.25 -3.12
C THR A 17 20.33 5.31 -4.21
N TYR A 18 21.19 6.32 -4.11
CA TYR A 18 21.17 7.45 -5.05
C TYR A 18 21.73 7.09 -6.43
N ARG A 19 22.81 6.32 -6.49
CA ARG A 19 23.38 5.91 -7.78
C ARG A 19 22.38 5.09 -8.62
N PRO A 20 21.72 4.02 -8.11
CA PRO A 20 20.70 3.30 -8.88
C PRO A 20 19.52 4.18 -9.28
N LEU A 21 19.11 5.11 -8.42
CA LEU A 21 18.03 6.06 -8.73
C LEU A 21 18.40 6.95 -9.92
N VAL A 22 19.59 7.56 -9.90
CA VAL A 22 20.08 8.42 -10.99
C VAL A 22 20.28 7.60 -12.27
N SER A 23 20.82 6.38 -12.16
CA SER A 23 20.93 5.46 -13.30
C SER A 23 19.57 5.12 -13.90
N ASN A 24 18.54 4.89 -13.08
CA ASN A 24 17.18 4.62 -13.57
C ASN A 24 16.58 5.83 -14.30
N ILE A 25 16.83 7.05 -13.81
CA ILE A 25 16.46 8.28 -14.52
C ILE A 25 17.18 8.36 -15.86
N TYR A 26 18.47 8.03 -15.93
CA TYR A 26 19.18 7.98 -17.21
C TYR A 26 18.60 6.90 -18.15
N TYR A 27 18.39 5.67 -17.68
CA TYR A 27 17.82 4.58 -18.47
C TYR A 27 16.41 4.88 -18.99
N SER A 28 15.63 5.68 -18.27
CA SER A 28 14.31 6.14 -18.75
C SER A 28 14.38 6.93 -20.05
N THR A 29 15.55 7.49 -20.39
CA THR A 29 15.78 8.26 -21.62
C THR A 29 16.31 7.43 -22.78
N LEU A 30 16.46 6.12 -22.57
CA LEU A 30 16.98 5.17 -23.54
C LEU A 30 15.86 4.26 -24.03
N ASP A 31 15.94 3.86 -25.29
CA ASP A 31 15.31 2.63 -25.75
C ASP A 31 16.35 1.51 -25.59
N TRP A 32 16.11 0.69 -24.57
CA TRP A 32 17.04 -0.31 -24.11
C TRP A 32 16.29 -1.56 -23.66
N THR A 33 16.88 -2.69 -24.01
CA THR A 33 16.45 -4.03 -23.64
C THR A 33 17.45 -4.62 -22.66
N LEU A 34 16.95 -5.33 -21.64
CA LEU A 34 17.80 -5.87 -20.59
C LEU A 34 18.82 -6.85 -21.20
N GLY A 35 20.11 -6.66 -20.89
CA GLY A 35 21.21 -7.48 -21.41
C GLY A 35 21.70 -7.10 -22.81
N SER A 36 21.07 -6.13 -23.48
CA SER A 36 21.59 -5.60 -24.76
C SER A 36 22.90 -4.82 -24.54
N PRO A 37 23.93 -5.06 -25.36
CA PRO A 37 25.21 -4.33 -25.27
C PRO A 37 25.09 -2.87 -25.75
N SER A 38 24.03 -2.54 -26.49
CA SER A 38 23.76 -1.20 -27.04
C SER A 38 22.38 -0.69 -26.64
N ALA A 39 22.27 0.62 -26.47
CA ALA A 39 21.04 1.34 -26.20
C ALA A 39 20.97 2.57 -27.12
N THR A 40 19.78 2.94 -27.58
CA THR A 40 19.57 4.17 -28.36
C THR A 40 19.01 5.26 -27.44
N VAL A 41 19.50 6.50 -27.58
CA VAL A 41 18.99 7.62 -26.81
C VAL A 41 17.71 8.12 -27.46
N VAL A 42 16.60 8.09 -26.72
CA VAL A 42 15.27 8.51 -27.18
C VAL A 42 14.73 9.71 -26.41
N GLY A 43 15.47 10.22 -25.42
CA GLY A 43 15.10 11.41 -24.65
C GLY A 43 13.82 11.20 -23.87
N ILE A 44 12.79 12.02 -24.11
CA ILE A 44 11.50 11.93 -23.40
C ILE A 44 10.48 10.99 -24.07
N ASN A 45 10.85 10.30 -25.16
CA ASN A 45 9.88 9.56 -25.98
C ASN A 45 9.14 8.45 -25.21
N ASN A 46 9.81 7.79 -24.25
CA ASN A 46 9.18 6.78 -23.39
C ASN A 46 8.03 7.37 -22.56
N TYR A 47 8.19 8.60 -22.07
CA TYR A 47 7.15 9.29 -21.30
C TYR A 47 5.97 9.67 -22.19
N VAL A 48 6.25 10.20 -23.39
CA VAL A 48 5.20 10.52 -24.38
C VAL A 48 4.42 9.24 -24.70
N THR A 49 5.13 8.16 -25.04
CA THR A 49 4.53 6.86 -25.36
C THR A 49 3.64 6.35 -24.24
N PHE A 50 4.06 6.49 -22.98
CA PHE A 50 3.21 6.15 -21.84
C PHE A 50 1.95 7.00 -21.83
N PHE A 51 2.06 8.32 -21.74
CA PHE A 51 0.90 9.21 -21.59
C PHE A 51 -0.03 9.26 -22.82
N THR A 52 0.43 8.86 -24.00
CA THR A 52 -0.40 8.75 -25.22
C THR A 52 -0.92 7.34 -25.49
N SER A 53 -0.55 6.34 -24.67
CA SER A 53 -1.05 4.98 -24.82
C SER A 53 -2.46 4.81 -24.28
N ASP A 54 -3.25 3.94 -24.91
CA ASP A 54 -4.61 3.60 -24.47
C ASP A 54 -4.64 2.97 -23.06
N ASP A 55 -3.54 2.35 -22.64
CA ASP A 55 -3.44 1.62 -21.38
C ASP A 55 -3.00 2.50 -20.20
N ALA A 56 -2.38 3.66 -20.43
CA ALA A 56 -1.92 4.51 -19.32
C ALA A 56 -3.06 4.97 -18.41
N SER A 57 -4.22 5.31 -18.98
CA SER A 57 -5.40 5.67 -18.19
C SER A 57 -5.87 4.53 -17.29
N LYS A 58 -5.81 3.29 -17.79
CA LYS A 58 -6.16 2.07 -17.03
C LYS A 58 -5.15 1.81 -15.93
N VAL A 59 -3.85 1.89 -16.22
CA VAL A 59 -2.79 1.65 -15.23
C VAL A 59 -2.82 2.70 -14.11
N LEU A 60 -2.95 3.97 -14.47
CA LEU A 60 -3.08 5.07 -13.50
C LEU A 60 -4.37 4.93 -12.69
N GLY A 61 -5.50 4.63 -13.34
CA GLY A 61 -6.78 4.41 -12.69
C GLY A 61 -6.75 3.25 -11.71
N THR A 62 -6.23 2.08 -12.12
CA THR A 62 -6.06 0.91 -11.26
C THR A 62 -5.13 1.22 -10.08
N THR A 63 -4.02 1.92 -10.31
CA THR A 63 -3.10 2.35 -9.24
C THR A 63 -3.80 3.25 -8.23
N ALA A 64 -4.58 4.22 -8.70
CA ALA A 64 -5.32 5.15 -7.86
C ALA A 64 -6.42 4.44 -7.06
N ILE A 65 -7.26 3.63 -7.73
CA ILE A 65 -8.33 2.85 -7.08
C ILE A 65 -7.74 1.91 -6.03
N PHE A 66 -6.71 1.13 -6.42
CA PHE A 66 -6.03 0.23 -5.50
C PHE A 66 -5.51 0.99 -4.27
N THR A 67 -4.78 2.09 -4.48
CA THR A 67 -4.19 2.89 -3.39
C THR A 67 -5.26 3.48 -2.47
N VAL A 68 -6.26 4.18 -3.03
CA VAL A 68 -7.28 4.86 -2.23
C VAL A 68 -8.11 3.86 -1.43
N VAL A 69 -8.57 2.78 -2.06
CA VAL A 69 -9.43 1.78 -1.40
C VAL A 69 -8.63 0.99 -0.37
N THR A 70 -7.39 0.60 -0.66
CA THR A 70 -6.58 -0.18 0.29
C THR A 70 -6.13 0.64 1.48
N VAL A 71 -5.68 1.89 1.28
CA VAL A 71 -5.28 2.80 2.36
C VAL A 71 -6.49 3.15 3.22
N GLY A 72 -7.57 3.62 2.61
CA GLY A 72 -8.79 3.97 3.32
C GLY A 72 -9.39 2.77 4.06
N GLY A 73 -9.52 1.63 3.38
CA GLY A 73 -10.05 0.40 3.97
C GLY A 73 -9.21 -0.10 5.15
N SER A 74 -7.88 -0.15 5.00
CA SER A 74 -6.98 -0.61 6.08
C SER A 74 -7.01 0.33 7.29
N MET A 75 -7.03 1.65 7.06
CA MET A 75 -7.06 2.63 8.14
C MET A 75 -8.41 2.63 8.87
N ILE A 76 -9.53 2.61 8.14
CA ILE A 76 -10.87 2.60 8.74
C ILE A 76 -11.08 1.31 9.53
N LEU A 77 -10.85 0.14 8.92
CA LEU A 77 -11.01 -1.15 9.61
C LEU A 77 -10.01 -1.29 10.76
N GLY A 78 -8.78 -0.83 10.57
CA GLY A 78 -7.76 -0.80 11.61
C GLY A 78 -8.18 0.01 12.82
N LEU A 79 -8.73 1.21 12.61
CA LEU A 79 -9.26 2.07 13.68
C LEU A 79 -10.44 1.42 14.41
N LEU A 80 -11.37 0.79 13.69
CA LEU A 80 -12.49 0.07 14.31
C LEU A 80 -12.00 -1.09 15.19
N ILE A 81 -11.02 -1.86 14.71
CA ILE A 81 -10.41 -2.94 15.49
C ILE A 81 -9.64 -2.38 16.69
N ALA A 82 -8.90 -1.28 16.51
CA ALA A 82 -8.19 -0.62 17.60
C ALA A 82 -9.14 -0.18 18.72
N LEU A 83 -10.29 0.41 18.37
CA LEU A 83 -11.32 0.78 19.34
C LEU A 83 -11.88 -0.43 20.09
N ALA A 84 -12.14 -1.54 19.37
CA ALA A 84 -12.59 -2.79 19.99
C ALA A 84 -11.54 -3.38 20.95
N LEU A 85 -10.26 -3.33 20.58
CA LEU A 85 -9.13 -3.83 21.38
C LEU A 85 -8.70 -2.90 22.52
N ASN A 86 -9.14 -1.64 22.49
CA ASN A 86 -8.89 -0.67 23.55
C ASN A 86 -9.86 -0.85 24.73
N ALA A 87 -10.98 -1.57 24.53
CA ALA A 87 -11.85 -1.93 25.63
C ALA A 87 -11.12 -2.87 26.62
N LYS A 88 -11.33 -2.68 27.93
CA LYS A 88 -10.74 -3.51 28.99
C LYS A 88 -11.40 -4.91 29.06
N VAL A 89 -11.26 -5.70 28.00
CA VAL A 89 -11.77 -7.08 27.90
C VAL A 89 -10.65 -8.10 28.14
N ARG A 90 -11.02 -9.28 28.64
CA ARG A 90 -10.09 -10.40 28.83
C ARG A 90 -9.67 -10.97 27.46
N GLY A 91 -8.39 -11.30 27.29
CA GLY A 91 -7.86 -11.89 26.05
C GLY A 91 -7.31 -10.90 25.02
N THR A 92 -7.20 -9.61 25.36
CA THR A 92 -6.71 -8.56 24.44
C THR A 92 -5.30 -8.80 23.92
N THR A 93 -4.39 -9.40 24.69
CA THR A 93 -3.03 -9.73 24.22
C THR A 93 -3.04 -10.71 23.05
N PHE A 94 -3.80 -11.80 23.17
CA PHE A 94 -3.93 -12.79 22.09
C PHE A 94 -4.62 -12.19 20.87
N ALA A 95 -5.68 -11.39 21.08
CA ALA A 95 -6.39 -10.73 19.99
C ALA A 95 -5.50 -9.75 19.22
N ARG A 96 -4.64 -8.97 19.91
CA ARG A 96 -3.63 -8.09 19.27
C ARG A 96 -2.67 -8.88 18.40
N SER A 97 -2.14 -10.00 18.92
CA SER A 97 -1.24 -10.87 18.15
C SER A 97 -1.92 -11.49 16.94
N ALA A 98 -3.15 -11.98 17.07
CA ALA A 98 -3.90 -12.59 15.98
C ALA A 98 -4.22 -11.58 14.86
N VAL A 99 -4.61 -10.36 15.22
CA VAL A 99 -4.89 -9.27 14.27
C VAL A 99 -3.62 -8.81 13.53
N PHE A 100 -2.47 -8.81 14.21
CA PHE A 100 -1.19 -8.40 13.61
C PHE A 100 -0.50 -9.49 12.79
N ALA A 101 -0.78 -10.77 13.07
CA ALA A 101 -0.11 -11.92 12.45
C ALA A 101 -0.13 -11.89 10.90
N PRO A 102 -1.22 -11.50 10.20
CA PRO A 102 -1.19 -11.41 8.74
C PRO A 102 -0.17 -10.42 8.19
N TYR A 103 0.10 -9.32 8.89
CA TYR A 103 0.95 -8.25 8.40
C TYR A 103 2.40 -8.70 8.21
N VAL A 104 2.90 -9.56 9.11
CA VAL A 104 4.28 -10.07 9.11
C VAL A 104 4.51 -11.19 8.09
N LEU A 105 3.45 -11.76 7.50
CA LEU A 105 3.57 -12.78 6.47
C LEU A 105 4.07 -12.19 5.15
N SER A 106 4.87 -12.97 4.41
CA SER A 106 5.30 -12.63 3.06
C SER A 106 4.10 -12.47 2.13
N GLY A 107 4.12 -11.42 1.29
CA GLY A 107 3.08 -11.18 0.29
C GLY A 107 2.90 -12.36 -0.67
N VAL A 108 3.99 -13.06 -1.00
CA VAL A 108 3.95 -14.24 -1.88
C VAL A 108 3.19 -15.39 -1.22
N GLY A 109 3.52 -15.73 0.03
CA GLY A 109 2.86 -16.82 0.75
C GLY A 109 1.38 -16.54 0.98
N VAL A 110 1.05 -15.30 1.36
CA VAL A 110 -0.34 -14.85 1.48
C VAL A 110 -1.08 -14.98 0.14
N GLY A 111 -0.47 -14.48 -0.95
CA GLY A 111 -1.08 -14.53 -2.27
C GLY A 111 -1.39 -15.94 -2.75
N LEU A 112 -0.47 -16.91 -2.54
CA LEU A 112 -0.68 -18.31 -2.93
C LEU A 112 -1.85 -18.96 -2.18
N VAL A 113 -1.93 -18.76 -0.86
CA VAL A 113 -3.03 -19.31 -0.04
C VAL A 113 -4.36 -18.71 -0.47
N TRP A 114 -4.41 -17.39 -0.68
CA TRP A 114 -5.65 -16.74 -1.09
C TRP A 114 -6.05 -17.09 -2.53
N LEU A 115 -5.11 -17.32 -3.44
CA LEU A 115 -5.42 -17.79 -4.80
C LEU A 115 -6.10 -19.16 -4.76
N PHE A 116 -5.66 -20.07 -3.87
CA PHE A 116 -6.38 -21.34 -3.63
C PHE A 116 -7.78 -21.11 -3.05
N ILE A 117 -7.94 -20.19 -2.08
CA ILE A 117 -9.25 -19.90 -1.48
C ILE A 117 -10.25 -19.36 -2.52
N PHE A 118 -9.78 -18.49 -3.41
CA PHE A 118 -10.57 -17.85 -4.45
C PHE A 118 -10.72 -18.67 -5.74
N ASP A 119 -10.12 -19.87 -5.83
CA ASP A 119 -10.29 -20.74 -7.00
C ASP A 119 -11.78 -21.07 -7.20
N PRO A 120 -12.36 -20.79 -8.39
CA PRO A 120 -13.79 -20.92 -8.61
C PRO A 120 -14.27 -22.37 -8.74
N GLY A 121 -13.38 -23.33 -8.98
CA GLY A 121 -13.73 -24.73 -9.19
C GLY A 121 -13.65 -25.58 -7.91
N TYR A 122 -12.54 -25.47 -7.18
CA TYR A 122 -12.25 -26.30 -6.01
C TYR A 122 -11.78 -25.51 -4.79
N GLY A 123 -11.76 -24.19 -4.86
CA GLY A 123 -11.40 -23.33 -3.73
C GLY A 123 -12.39 -23.39 -2.57
N VAL A 124 -11.92 -22.95 -1.40
CA VAL A 124 -12.72 -22.94 -0.15
C VAL A 124 -13.98 -22.08 -0.31
N LEU A 125 -13.85 -20.91 -0.96
CA LEU A 125 -15.00 -20.03 -1.18
C LEU A 125 -16.04 -20.67 -2.11
N ALA A 126 -15.58 -21.37 -3.15
CA ALA A 126 -16.46 -22.11 -4.06
C ALA A 126 -17.18 -23.27 -3.37
N TRP A 127 -16.52 -23.97 -2.44
CA TRP A 127 -17.17 -24.99 -1.62
C TRP A 127 -18.26 -24.40 -0.71
N LEU A 128 -17.99 -23.27 -0.05
CA LEU A 128 -18.97 -22.58 0.81
C LEU A 128 -20.18 -22.06 0.00
N LEU A 129 -19.95 -21.44 -1.16
CA LEU A 129 -21.02 -20.93 -2.01
C LEU A 129 -21.90 -22.05 -2.56
N ARG A 130 -21.31 -23.19 -2.94
CA ARG A 130 -22.09 -24.37 -3.37
C ARG A 130 -23.00 -24.90 -2.25
N GLY A 131 -22.56 -24.83 -1.00
CA GLY A 131 -23.37 -25.23 0.17
C GLY A 131 -24.68 -24.43 0.32
N ILE A 132 -24.72 -23.20 -0.20
CA ILE A 132 -25.91 -22.35 -0.22
C ILE A 132 -26.57 -22.27 -1.63
N GLY A 133 -26.19 -23.17 -2.54
CA GLY A 133 -26.76 -23.26 -3.88
C GLY A 133 -26.24 -22.22 -4.89
N GLN A 134 -25.15 -21.51 -4.56
CA GLN A 134 -24.54 -20.48 -5.42
C GLN A 134 -23.26 -20.98 -6.08
N GLN A 135 -22.97 -20.47 -7.28
CA GLN A 135 -21.69 -20.72 -7.95
C GLN A 135 -20.67 -19.66 -7.56
N SER A 136 -19.40 -20.04 -7.49
CA SER A 136 -18.34 -19.06 -7.24
C SER A 136 -18.18 -18.12 -8.45
N PRO A 137 -18.11 -16.80 -8.21
CA PRO A 137 -17.66 -15.87 -9.23
C PRO A 137 -16.28 -16.25 -9.78
N GLN A 138 -16.00 -15.81 -11.01
CA GLN A 138 -14.73 -16.02 -11.68
C GLN A 138 -13.67 -15.02 -11.21
N TRP A 139 -13.34 -15.04 -9.91
CA TRP A 139 -12.48 -14.06 -9.23
C TRP A 139 -11.14 -13.81 -9.93
N ILE A 140 -10.56 -14.86 -10.53
CA ILE A 140 -9.25 -14.83 -11.18
C ILE A 140 -9.36 -14.47 -12.67
N ASN A 141 -10.46 -14.85 -13.32
CA ASN A 141 -10.61 -14.74 -14.78
C ASN A 141 -11.33 -13.44 -15.19
N ASP A 142 -12.16 -12.87 -14.32
CA ASP A 142 -12.80 -11.57 -14.53
C ASP A 142 -11.85 -10.43 -14.08
N PRO A 143 -11.45 -9.52 -14.99
CA PRO A 143 -10.55 -8.41 -14.66
C PRO A 143 -11.05 -7.51 -13.52
N GLN A 144 -12.37 -7.27 -13.43
CA GLN A 144 -12.94 -6.41 -12.39
C GLN A 144 -12.90 -7.10 -11.03
N LEU A 145 -13.27 -8.37 -10.99
CA LEU A 145 -13.22 -9.17 -9.75
C LEU A 145 -11.79 -9.44 -9.30
N SER A 146 -10.85 -9.54 -10.23
CA SER A 146 -9.43 -9.73 -9.91
C SER A 146 -8.89 -8.57 -9.07
N LEU A 147 -9.21 -7.32 -9.45
CA LEU A 147 -8.80 -6.15 -8.67
C LEU A 147 -9.45 -6.14 -7.28
N VAL A 148 -10.75 -6.46 -7.21
CA VAL A 148 -11.48 -6.55 -5.92
C VAL A 148 -10.85 -7.60 -5.02
N MET A 149 -10.55 -8.78 -5.54
CA MET A 149 -9.92 -9.88 -4.82
C MET A 149 -8.58 -9.44 -4.22
N VAL A 150 -7.72 -8.79 -5.01
CA VAL A 150 -6.40 -8.32 -4.55
C VAL A 150 -6.53 -7.20 -3.50
N ILE A 151 -7.48 -6.27 -3.68
CA ILE A 151 -7.77 -5.21 -2.70
C ILE A 151 -8.21 -5.82 -1.36
N LEU A 152 -9.13 -6.78 -1.37
CA LEU A 152 -9.64 -7.43 -0.16
C LEU A 152 -8.52 -8.08 0.64
N VAL A 153 -7.66 -8.86 -0.03
CA VAL A 153 -6.54 -9.54 0.62
C VAL A 153 -5.48 -8.55 1.09
N TYR A 154 -5.21 -7.49 0.33
CA TYR A 154 -4.28 -6.45 0.76
C TYR A 154 -4.79 -5.72 2.02
N VAL A 155 -6.07 -5.36 2.06
CA VAL A 155 -6.68 -4.72 3.23
C VAL A 155 -6.62 -5.66 4.44
N TRP A 156 -7.00 -6.92 4.27
CA TRP A 156 -6.92 -7.93 5.33
C TRP A 156 -5.49 -8.09 5.88
N LYS A 157 -4.49 -8.12 5.00
CA LYS A 157 -3.08 -8.21 5.40
C LYS A 157 -2.61 -6.99 6.19
N ASN A 158 -3.06 -5.79 5.83
CA ASN A 158 -2.49 -4.53 6.34
C ASN A 158 -3.31 -3.84 7.44
N LEU A 159 -4.58 -4.19 7.61
CA LEU A 159 -5.43 -3.60 8.67
C LEU A 159 -4.89 -3.87 10.07
N GLY A 160 -4.17 -4.98 10.27
CA GLY A 160 -3.57 -5.33 11.56
C GLY A 160 -2.48 -4.36 12.02
N TYR A 161 -1.65 -3.90 11.08
CA TYR A 161 -0.66 -2.86 11.32
C TYR A 161 -1.34 -1.55 11.72
N CYS A 162 -2.37 -1.13 10.96
CA CYS A 162 -3.14 0.07 11.29
C CYS A 162 -3.79 -0.04 12.67
N ALA A 163 -4.36 -1.20 13.01
CA ALA A 163 -5.02 -1.44 14.30
C ALA A 163 -4.05 -1.32 15.47
N VAL A 164 -2.86 -1.94 15.38
CA VAL A 164 -1.86 -1.88 16.46
C VAL A 164 -1.33 -0.47 16.67
N VAL A 165 -1.06 0.26 15.59
CA VAL A 165 -0.57 1.65 15.67
C VAL A 165 -1.64 2.59 16.21
N TYR A 166 -2.89 2.48 15.75
CA TYR A 166 -4.00 3.25 16.34
C TYR A 166 -4.23 2.91 17.80
N LEU A 167 -4.09 1.64 18.19
CA LEU A 167 -4.25 1.22 19.58
C LEU A 167 -3.18 1.82 20.48
N ALA A 168 -1.93 1.89 20.01
CA ALA A 168 -0.85 2.58 20.73
C ALA A 168 -1.17 4.08 20.87
N GLY A 169 -1.61 4.73 19.79
CA GLY A 169 -2.02 6.15 19.83
C GLY A 169 -3.21 6.42 20.76
N LEU A 170 -4.18 5.49 20.83
CA LEU A 170 -5.32 5.57 21.75
C LEU A 170 -4.87 5.45 23.22
N GLN A 171 -3.86 4.62 23.49
CA GLN A 171 -3.32 4.40 24.83
C GLN A 171 -2.40 5.51 25.32
N SER A 172 -1.80 6.28 24.41
CA SER A 172 -0.99 7.46 24.75
C SER A 172 -1.81 8.72 25.02
N LEU A 173 -3.14 8.68 24.83
CA LEU A 173 -3.99 9.85 25.08
C LEU A 173 -3.98 10.22 26.58
N PRO A 174 -3.80 11.51 26.92
CA PRO A 174 -3.82 11.97 28.32
C PRO A 174 -5.13 11.58 29.02
N GLN A 175 -5.02 10.83 30.11
CA GLN A 175 -6.20 10.37 30.85
C GLN A 175 -6.97 11.55 31.46
N ASP A 176 -6.27 12.59 31.93
CA ASP A 176 -6.86 13.78 32.55
C ASP A 176 -7.83 14.52 31.60
N VAL A 177 -7.44 14.70 30.33
CA VAL A 177 -8.29 15.32 29.29
C VAL A 177 -9.50 14.46 28.99
N MET A 178 -9.29 13.15 28.98
CA MET A 178 -10.33 12.17 28.74
C MET A 178 -11.34 12.15 29.91
N GLU A 179 -10.88 12.16 31.16
CA GLU A 179 -11.73 12.20 32.35
C GLU A 179 -12.52 13.51 32.46
N ALA A 180 -11.90 14.66 32.19
CA ALA A 180 -12.59 15.94 32.14
C ALA A 180 -13.76 15.94 31.14
N ALA A 181 -13.54 15.42 29.93
CA ALA A 181 -14.60 15.30 28.92
C ALA A 181 -15.75 14.37 29.34
N SER A 182 -15.49 13.41 30.25
CA SER A 182 -16.54 12.54 30.81
C SER A 182 -17.40 13.25 31.85
N LEU A 183 -16.81 14.18 32.60
CA LEU A 183 -17.50 15.02 33.58
C LEU A 183 -18.37 16.07 32.87
N ASP A 184 -17.95 16.56 31.70
CA ASP A 184 -18.71 17.50 30.86
C ASP A 184 -19.91 16.87 30.12
N GLY A 185 -20.27 15.61 30.40
CA GLY A 185 -21.46 14.95 29.86
C GLY A 185 -21.36 14.55 28.38
N ALA A 186 -20.16 14.49 27.81
CA ALA A 186 -19.99 14.07 26.42
C ALA A 186 -20.31 12.56 26.24
N ASN A 187 -21.35 12.26 25.48
CA ASN A 187 -21.69 10.88 25.06
C ASN A 187 -20.49 10.22 24.36
N GLY A 188 -20.29 8.90 24.52
CA GLY A 188 -19.08 8.18 24.07
C GLY A 188 -18.72 8.38 22.59
N PHE A 189 -19.71 8.41 21.70
CA PHE A 189 -19.50 8.69 20.28
C PHE A 189 -19.10 10.15 20.00
N ARG A 190 -19.74 11.10 20.69
CA ARG A 190 -19.39 12.53 20.60
C ARG A 190 -17.96 12.75 21.10
N ARG A 191 -17.61 12.19 22.26
CA ARG A 191 -16.26 12.24 22.85
C ARG A 191 -15.21 11.65 21.91
N PHE A 192 -15.51 10.54 21.23
CA PHE A 192 -14.61 9.97 20.24
C PHE A 192 -14.35 10.95 19.08
N ILE A 193 -15.40 11.51 18.48
CA ILE A 193 -15.25 12.42 17.32
C ILE A 193 -14.62 13.75 17.72
N THR A 194 -14.99 14.33 18.86
CA THR A 194 -14.57 15.69 19.23
C THR A 194 -13.25 15.74 19.98
N MET A 195 -12.86 14.66 20.68
CA MET A 195 -11.63 14.62 21.48
C MET A 195 -10.64 13.58 20.99
N SER A 196 -11.04 12.30 20.95
CA SER A 196 -10.08 11.22 20.64
C SER A 196 -9.57 11.30 19.20
N LEU A 197 -10.45 11.50 18.21
CA LEU A 197 -10.08 11.51 16.80
C LEU A 197 -9.14 12.68 16.44
N PRO A 198 -9.34 13.93 16.92
CA PRO A 198 -8.38 15.02 16.75
C PRO A 198 -7.02 14.74 17.41
N LEU A 199 -7.00 14.21 18.63
CA LEU A 199 -5.76 13.86 19.33
C LEU A 199 -5.02 12.67 18.69
N LEU A 200 -5.73 11.83 17.93
CA LEU A 200 -5.15 10.79 17.09
C LEU A 200 -4.58 11.31 15.77
N SER A 201 -4.76 12.59 15.43
CA SER A 201 -4.30 13.16 14.15
C SER A 201 -2.82 12.88 13.82
N PRO A 202 -1.85 12.89 14.76
CA PRO A 202 -0.46 12.53 14.44
C PRO A 202 -0.33 11.06 14.03
N THR A 203 -1.05 10.17 14.71
CA THR A 203 -1.06 8.72 14.44
C THR A 203 -1.73 8.43 13.10
N THR A 204 -2.88 9.07 12.84
CA THR A 204 -3.60 8.98 11.56
C THR A 204 -2.73 9.46 10.41
N PHE A 205 -2.01 10.57 10.59
CA PHE A 205 -1.13 11.13 9.57
C PHE A 205 0.06 10.21 9.26
N PHE A 206 0.70 9.67 10.30
CA PHE A 206 1.76 8.67 10.15
C PHE A 206 1.27 7.42 9.39
N LEU A 207 0.10 6.90 9.75
CA LEU A 207 -0.51 5.77 9.06
C LEU A 207 -0.88 6.08 7.62
N LEU A 208 -1.37 7.30 7.34
CA LEU A 208 -1.69 7.73 5.98
C LEU A 208 -0.45 7.71 5.09
N ILE A 209 0.66 8.30 5.55
CA ILE A 209 1.91 8.32 4.78
C ILE A 209 2.42 6.89 4.56
N THR A 210 2.59 6.14 5.65
CA THR A 210 3.21 4.80 5.58
C THR A 210 2.36 3.82 4.77
N SER A 211 1.03 3.85 4.91
CA SER A 211 0.13 2.98 4.16
C SER A 211 0.09 3.33 2.68
N LEU A 212 0.11 4.63 2.34
CA LEU A 212 0.11 5.08 0.95
C LEU A 212 1.41 4.76 0.22
N LEU A 213 2.55 4.92 0.89
CA LEU A 213 3.84 4.46 0.35
C LEU A 213 3.83 2.94 0.13
N SER A 214 3.32 2.19 1.11
CA SER A 214 3.26 0.73 1.03
C SER A 214 2.35 0.24 -0.10
N SER A 215 1.19 0.86 -0.32
CA SER A 215 0.24 0.43 -1.36
C SER A 215 0.78 0.68 -2.77
N LEU A 216 1.48 1.79 -2.97
CA LEU A 216 2.11 2.12 -4.27
C LEU A 216 3.30 1.20 -4.60
N GLN A 217 3.86 0.52 -3.60
CA GLN A 217 4.95 -0.44 -3.73
C GLN A 217 4.48 -1.91 -3.64
N ALA A 218 3.17 -2.16 -3.64
CA ALA A 218 2.58 -3.48 -3.42
C ALA A 218 2.76 -4.46 -4.61
N PHE A 219 4.00 -4.84 -4.91
CA PHE A 219 4.30 -5.69 -6.07
C PHE A 219 3.98 -7.17 -5.81
N ASP A 220 4.56 -7.76 -4.77
CA ASP A 220 4.56 -9.22 -4.57
C ASP A 220 3.16 -9.83 -4.56
N LEU A 221 2.25 -9.21 -3.80
CA LEU A 221 0.88 -9.69 -3.67
C LEU A 221 0.12 -9.58 -5.01
N ILE A 222 0.23 -8.44 -5.70
CA ILE A 222 -0.43 -8.20 -6.99
C ILE A 222 0.07 -9.21 -8.03
N ARG A 223 1.38 -9.41 -8.13
CA ARG A 223 2.00 -10.33 -9.09
C ARG A 223 1.54 -11.77 -8.91
N ILE A 224 1.44 -12.24 -7.66
CA ILE A 224 1.07 -13.62 -7.35
C ILE A 224 -0.43 -13.84 -7.52
N MET A 225 -1.24 -12.89 -7.09
CA MET A 225 -2.70 -13.00 -7.16
C MET A 225 -3.29 -12.63 -8.53
N THR A 226 -2.47 -12.18 -9.48
CA THR A 226 -2.90 -11.88 -10.85
C THR A 226 -2.16 -12.74 -11.87
N PRO A 227 -2.44 -14.06 -11.93
CA PRO A 227 -1.71 -14.96 -12.81
C PRO A 227 -1.88 -14.61 -14.30
N LEU A 228 -3.02 -14.05 -14.68
CA LEU A 228 -3.33 -13.66 -16.06
C LEU A 228 -2.81 -12.27 -16.46
N GLY A 229 -2.36 -11.47 -15.49
CA GLY A 229 -1.90 -10.10 -15.73
C GLY A 229 -2.98 -9.11 -16.18
N THR A 230 -4.26 -9.47 -16.09
CA THR A 230 -5.38 -8.63 -16.52
C THR A 230 -6.10 -7.97 -15.34
N GLY A 231 -6.56 -6.73 -15.52
CA GLY A 231 -7.41 -6.03 -14.56
C GLY A 231 -6.73 -5.45 -13.31
N THR A 232 -5.47 -5.78 -13.04
CA THR A 232 -4.77 -5.37 -11.80
C THR A 232 -3.44 -4.63 -12.04
N SER A 233 -3.15 -4.23 -13.27
CA SER A 233 -1.92 -3.53 -13.64
C SER A 233 -1.81 -2.18 -12.93
N THR A 234 -1.11 -2.14 -11.81
CA THR A 234 -0.64 -0.92 -11.14
C THR A 234 0.68 -0.45 -11.76
N LEU A 235 1.09 0.80 -11.53
CA LEU A 235 2.35 1.34 -12.07
C LEU A 235 3.57 0.45 -11.77
N ILE A 236 3.68 -0.05 -10.53
CA ILE A 236 4.79 -0.92 -10.13
C ILE A 236 4.74 -2.28 -10.86
N TYR A 237 3.53 -2.83 -11.03
CA TYR A 237 3.37 -4.10 -11.74
C TYR A 237 3.59 -3.95 -13.24
N GLU A 238 3.12 -2.85 -13.83
CA GLU A 238 3.32 -2.53 -15.23
C GLU A 238 4.82 -2.32 -15.53
N ALA A 239 5.54 -1.58 -14.68
CA ALA A 239 6.99 -1.46 -14.80
C ALA A 239 7.68 -2.84 -14.81
N TYR A 240 7.25 -3.76 -13.95
CA TYR A 240 7.76 -5.13 -13.95
C TYR A 240 7.45 -5.86 -15.27
N LEU A 241 6.21 -5.81 -15.75
CA LEU A 241 5.83 -6.48 -17.01
C LEU A 241 6.63 -5.95 -18.20
N GLN A 242 6.90 -4.64 -18.23
CA GLN A 242 7.68 -4.00 -19.28
C GLN A 242 9.15 -4.43 -19.26
N ALA A 243 9.79 -4.52 -18.09
CA ALA A 243 11.21 -4.90 -17.99
C ALA A 243 11.45 -6.41 -18.04
N PHE A 244 10.68 -7.18 -17.27
CA PHE A 244 10.94 -8.59 -16.96
C PHE A 244 9.84 -9.53 -17.47
N GLY A 245 8.73 -8.99 -17.95
CA GLY A 245 7.68 -9.75 -18.60
C GLY A 245 7.95 -9.96 -20.08
N ALA A 246 6.88 -10.18 -20.84
CA ALA A 246 6.97 -10.50 -22.27
C ALA A 246 7.46 -9.35 -23.16
N PHE A 247 7.46 -8.11 -22.68
CA PHE A 247 7.75 -6.93 -23.50
C PHE A 247 9.25 -6.65 -23.67
N ASN A 248 10.07 -6.95 -22.67
CA ASN A 248 11.53 -6.76 -22.69
C ASN A 248 11.98 -5.32 -23.05
N ARG A 249 11.25 -4.32 -22.56
CA ARG A 249 11.48 -2.87 -22.74
C ARG A 249 11.96 -2.25 -21.43
N ALA A 250 13.23 -2.48 -21.09
CA ALA A 250 13.83 -2.00 -19.84
C ALA A 250 13.87 -0.45 -19.75
N GLY A 251 14.18 0.25 -20.85
CA GLY A 251 14.17 1.71 -20.89
C GLY A 251 12.76 2.31 -20.66
N TYR A 252 11.74 1.70 -21.27
CA TYR A 252 10.35 2.11 -21.05
C TYR A 252 9.88 1.81 -19.61
N SER A 253 10.23 0.65 -19.05
CA SER A 253 10.00 0.33 -17.64
C SER A 253 10.65 1.33 -16.67
N ALA A 254 11.89 1.76 -16.98
CA ALA A 254 12.58 2.77 -16.20
C ALA A 254 11.80 4.10 -16.20
N ALA A 255 11.20 4.49 -17.33
CA ALA A 255 10.33 5.67 -17.40
C ALA A 255 9.07 5.54 -16.55
N ILE A 256 8.38 4.39 -16.58
CA ILE A 256 7.22 4.14 -15.70
C ILE A 256 7.63 4.22 -14.22
N SER A 257 8.80 3.68 -13.87
CA SER A 257 9.33 3.75 -12.51
C SER A 257 9.67 5.18 -12.08
N VAL A 258 10.16 6.02 -12.99
CA VAL A 258 10.38 7.47 -12.73
C VAL A 258 9.04 8.19 -12.54
N ILE A 259 8.00 7.86 -13.32
CA ILE A 259 6.65 8.41 -13.13
C ILE A 259 6.11 8.05 -11.75
N LEU A 260 6.22 6.78 -11.34
CA LEU A 260 5.83 6.33 -10.00
C LEU A 260 6.61 7.06 -8.90
N PHE A 261 7.92 7.22 -9.06
CA PHE A 261 8.75 7.99 -8.13
C PHE A 261 8.31 9.45 -8.04
N ALA A 262 8.02 10.11 -9.17
CA ALA A 262 7.53 11.48 -9.20
C ALA A 262 6.18 11.61 -8.47
N ILE A 263 5.25 10.67 -8.68
CA ILE A 263 3.96 10.62 -7.98
C ILE A 263 4.18 10.47 -6.47
N LEU A 264 5.03 9.53 -6.05
CA LEU A 264 5.38 9.33 -4.65
C LEU A 264 5.95 10.61 -4.03
N LEU A 265 6.90 11.24 -4.70
CA LEU A 265 7.54 12.47 -4.26
C LEU A 265 6.54 13.62 -4.12
N VAL A 266 5.65 13.82 -5.11
CA VAL A 266 4.62 14.86 -5.06
C VAL A 266 3.67 14.63 -3.88
N ILE A 267 3.22 13.38 -3.68
CA ILE A 267 2.32 13.06 -2.56
C ILE A 267 3.03 13.27 -1.22
N THR A 268 4.27 12.81 -1.06
CA THR A 268 5.04 12.97 0.18
C THR A 268 5.29 14.45 0.49
N VAL A 269 5.71 15.25 -0.50
CA VAL A 269 5.93 16.70 -0.32
C VAL A 269 4.62 17.40 0.04
N PHE A 270 3.50 17.03 -0.59
CA PHE A 270 2.19 17.57 -0.28
C PHE A 270 1.76 17.22 1.17
N GLN A 271 1.94 15.98 1.59
CA GLN A 271 1.62 15.51 2.93
C GLN A 271 2.43 16.28 3.99
N LEU A 272 3.76 16.36 3.85
CA LEU A 272 4.62 17.07 4.80
C LEU A 272 4.32 18.57 4.85
N ARG A 273 4.09 19.21 3.69
CA ARG A 273 3.93 20.67 3.66
C ARG A 273 2.56 21.15 4.15
N PHE A 274 1.49 20.41 3.84
CA PHE A 274 0.12 20.89 4.04
C PHE A 274 -0.67 20.12 5.11
N VAL A 275 -0.36 18.85 5.34
CA VAL A 275 -1.12 18.01 6.27
C VAL A 275 -0.48 18.00 7.65
N GLU A 276 0.86 17.96 7.74
CA GLU A 276 1.60 18.04 9.02
C GLU A 276 1.22 19.28 9.84
N ARG A 277 1.06 20.44 9.20
CA ARG A 277 0.69 21.70 9.86
C ARG A 277 -0.68 21.68 10.54
N LYS A 278 -1.55 20.72 10.21
CA LYS A 278 -2.89 20.57 10.79
C LYS A 278 -2.94 19.51 11.89
N VAL A 279 -1.82 18.86 12.17
CA VAL A 279 -1.69 17.85 13.21
C VAL A 279 -1.58 18.55 14.56
N HIS A 280 -2.48 18.20 15.48
CA HIS A 280 -2.44 18.72 16.83
C HIS A 280 -1.47 17.86 17.64
N TYR A 281 -0.28 18.40 17.88
CA TYR A 281 0.67 17.80 18.82
C TYR A 281 0.21 18.17 20.24
N SER A 282 0.03 17.15 21.08
CA SER A 282 -0.21 17.28 22.51
C SER A 282 1.02 17.79 23.24
#